data_AF-A0A537EL53-F1
#
_entry.id   AF-A0A537EL53-F1
#
_cell.length_a   1.000
_cell.length_b   1.000
_cell.length_c   1.000
_cell.angle_alpha   90.00
_cell.angle_beta   90.00
_cell.angle_gamma   90.00
#
_symmetry.space_group_name_H-M   'P 1'
#
loop_
_entity.id
_entity.type
_entity.pdbx_description
1 polymer ?
#
loop_
_entity_poly.entity_id
_entity_poly.type
_entity_poly.pdbx_seq_one_letter_code
_entity_poly.pdbx_strand_id
1 'polypeptide(L)'
;MTVQIDDAGVGDLLYGVVVGAHRKETGEFHYDMIPVSFFQSPNFGRKMYQKKATELTLQLLYQMKLGENEEIEICSSFLFDETRPHLAEKYGNTRVKTAVITGDAQNDVETAYLDEIRNLGYEPIPERDDKRARSFFHMLRWVKNNPERLRYAKTGWPRLRRYINLPRKHDGPRSTR
;
A
#
# COMPACT_ATOMS: atom_id res chain seq x y z
N MET A 1 7.80 25.61 -0.71
CA MET A 1 8.24 24.23 -0.51
C MET A 1 7.02 23.37 -0.36
N THR A 2 7.10 22.14 -0.85
CA THR A 2 5.94 21.24 -0.93
C THR A 2 6.34 19.84 -0.50
N VAL A 3 5.57 19.31 0.45
CA VAL A 3 5.66 17.90 0.85
C VAL A 3 4.55 17.12 0.14
N GLN A 4 4.93 16.06 -0.56
CA GLN A 4 4.05 15.14 -1.25
C GLN A 4 3.81 13.91 -0.41
N ILE A 5 2.55 13.54 -0.21
CA ILE A 5 2.12 12.32 0.46
C ILE A 5 1.56 11.35 -0.59
N ASP A 6 2.14 10.16 -0.64
CA ASP A 6 1.74 9.11 -1.57
C ASP A 6 1.72 7.74 -0.88
N ASP A 7 1.17 6.74 -1.58
CA ASP A 7 1.13 5.36 -1.11
C ASP A 7 1.58 4.36 -2.16
N ALA A 8 2.00 3.17 -1.69
CA ALA A 8 2.31 2.05 -2.56
C ALA A 8 1.82 0.73 -1.96
N GLY A 9 1.41 -0.17 -2.85
CA GLY A 9 0.95 -1.52 -2.51
C GLY A 9 -0.54 -1.66 -2.17
N VAL A 10 -1.34 -0.58 -2.24
CA VAL A 10 -2.80 -0.64 -1.97
C VAL A 10 -3.52 -1.66 -2.85
N GLY A 11 -3.14 -1.75 -4.13
CA GLY A 11 -3.70 -2.68 -5.11
C GLY A 11 -3.09 -4.08 -5.12
N ASP A 12 -2.03 -4.31 -4.34
CA ASP A 12 -1.28 -5.55 -4.35
C ASP A 12 -1.72 -6.50 -3.23
N LEU A 13 -1.79 -7.79 -3.54
CA LEU A 13 -2.32 -8.81 -2.62
C LEU A 13 -1.46 -8.95 -1.37
N LEU A 14 -0.16 -8.75 -1.50
CA LEU A 14 0.80 -9.00 -0.44
C LEU A 14 1.02 -7.77 0.44
N TYR A 15 1.24 -8.09 1.70
CA TYR A 15 1.74 -7.24 2.75
C TYR A 15 0.90 -6.01 3.06
N GLY A 16 1.50 -5.07 3.79
CA GLY A 16 0.90 -3.80 4.14
C GLY A 16 0.80 -2.84 2.97
N VAL A 17 0.69 -1.56 3.32
CA VAL A 17 0.73 -0.44 2.37
C VAL A 17 1.74 0.55 2.90
N VAL A 18 2.67 0.98 2.04
CA VAL A 18 3.60 2.05 2.34
C VAL A 18 2.85 3.38 2.28
N VAL A 19 3.08 4.24 3.26
CA VAL A 19 2.71 5.65 3.24
C VAL A 19 4.02 6.43 3.27
N GLY A 20 4.26 7.26 2.27
CA GLY A 20 5.48 8.06 2.16
C GLY A 20 5.21 9.54 2.18
N ALA A 21 6.19 10.29 2.67
CA ALA A 21 6.24 11.73 2.62
C ALA A 21 7.56 12.17 1.97
N HIS A 22 7.48 12.95 0.89
CA HIS A 22 8.61 13.37 0.07
C HIS A 22 8.63 14.90 -0.07
N ARG A 23 9.73 15.56 0.26
CA ARG A 23 9.89 17.00 0.04
C ARG A 23 10.48 17.26 -1.35
N LYS A 24 9.69 17.88 -2.22
CA LYS A 24 10.03 18.07 -3.65
C LYS A 24 11.37 18.78 -3.85
N GLU A 25 11.67 19.76 -3.00
CA GLU A 25 12.83 20.62 -3.20
C GLU A 25 14.14 20.02 -2.72
N THR A 26 14.11 19.09 -1.76
CA THR A 26 15.33 18.53 -1.14
C THR A 26 15.54 17.05 -1.43
N GLY A 27 14.50 16.34 -1.91
CA GLY A 27 14.52 14.88 -2.02
C GLY A 27 14.47 14.17 -0.66
N GLU A 28 14.12 14.89 0.42
CA GLU A 28 13.96 14.26 1.73
C GLU A 28 12.74 13.33 1.68
N PHE A 29 12.96 12.05 1.94
CA PHE A 29 11.93 11.02 1.92
C PHE A 29 11.89 10.27 3.26
N HIS A 30 10.69 10.15 3.82
CA HIS A 30 10.40 9.28 4.96
C HIS A 30 9.18 8.43 4.61
N TYR A 31 9.17 7.18 5.07
CA TYR A 31 8.01 6.31 4.91
C TYR A 31 7.79 5.47 6.15
N ASP A 32 6.55 5.00 6.30
CA ASP A 32 6.18 3.96 7.25
C ASP A 32 5.13 3.06 6.59
N MET A 33 4.81 1.95 7.24
CA MET A 33 3.91 0.94 6.70
C MET A 33 2.66 0.78 7.56
N ILE A 34 1.51 0.78 6.88
CA ILE A 34 0.26 0.26 7.45
C ILE A 34 0.36 -1.27 7.46
N PRO A 35 0.36 -1.92 8.64
CA PRO A 35 0.54 -3.37 8.72
C PRO A 35 -0.55 -4.13 7.97
N VAL A 36 -0.21 -5.29 7.42
CA VAL A 36 -1.16 -6.14 6.67
C VAL A 36 -2.42 -6.50 7.49
N SER A 37 -2.32 -6.55 8.82
CA SER A 37 -3.44 -6.81 9.72
C SER A 37 -4.58 -5.78 9.61
N PHE A 38 -4.32 -4.56 9.13
CA PHE A 38 -5.34 -3.55 8.83
C PHE A 38 -6.13 -3.85 7.55
N PHE A 39 -5.55 -4.66 6.66
CA PHE A 39 -6.16 -5.16 5.43
C PHE A 39 -6.73 -6.58 5.58
N GLN A 40 -6.83 -7.07 6.81
CA GLN A 40 -7.40 -8.35 7.18
C GLN A 40 -8.67 -8.15 8.02
N SER A 41 -9.49 -9.19 8.15
CA SER A 41 -10.69 -9.15 9.00
C SER A 41 -10.29 -9.13 10.48
N PRO A 42 -10.99 -8.36 11.36
CA PRO A 42 -12.14 -7.51 11.08
C PRO A 42 -11.79 -6.07 10.65
N ASN A 43 -10.51 -5.69 10.71
CA ASN A 43 -10.04 -4.31 10.56
C ASN A 43 -10.38 -3.69 9.20
N PHE A 44 -10.23 -4.46 8.12
CA PHE A 44 -10.51 -3.97 6.77
C PHE A 44 -11.98 -3.55 6.59
N GLY A 45 -12.91 -4.37 7.10
CA GLY A 45 -14.35 -4.06 7.03
C GLY A 45 -14.74 -2.82 7.85
N ARG A 46 -13.97 -2.51 8.89
CA ARG A 46 -14.11 -1.30 9.71
C ARG A 46 -13.33 -0.10 9.16
N LYS A 47 -12.68 -0.24 8.00
CA LYS A 47 -11.82 0.76 7.37
C LYS A 47 -10.71 1.32 8.28
N MET A 48 -10.22 0.50 9.23
CA MET A 48 -9.18 0.95 10.17
C MET A 48 -7.88 1.42 9.48
N TYR A 49 -7.65 0.98 8.25
CA TYR A 49 -6.52 1.43 7.43
C TYR A 49 -6.56 2.94 7.13
N GLN A 50 -7.73 3.59 7.05
CA GLN A 50 -7.82 5.04 6.81
C GLN A 50 -7.36 5.83 8.03
N LYS A 51 -7.77 5.40 9.23
CA LYS A 51 -7.29 5.95 10.50
C LYS A 51 -5.78 5.79 10.65
N LYS A 52 -5.26 4.59 10.33
CA LYS A 52 -3.83 4.34 10.41
C LYS A 52 -3.03 5.15 9.38
N ALA A 53 -3.57 5.34 8.17
CA ALA A 53 -2.96 6.21 7.17
C ALA A 53 -2.85 7.65 7.67
N THR A 54 -3.90 8.18 8.31
CA THR A 54 -3.88 9.51 8.93
C THR A 54 -2.83 9.63 10.03
N GLU A 55 -2.77 8.64 10.93
CA GLU A 55 -1.76 8.59 12.01
C GLU A 55 -0.34 8.62 11.45
N LEU A 56 -0.02 7.74 10.49
CA LEU A 56 1.31 7.67 9.87
C LEU A 56 1.64 8.96 9.11
N THR A 57 0.69 9.52 8.36
CA THR A 57 0.90 10.77 7.62
C THR A 57 1.27 11.92 8.58
N LEU A 58 0.57 12.05 9.71
CA LEU A 58 0.89 13.08 10.71
C LEU A 58 2.27 12.85 11.34
N GLN A 59 2.63 11.61 11.61
CA GLN A 59 3.94 11.25 12.16
C GLN A 59 5.07 11.59 11.18
N LEU A 60 4.92 11.26 9.90
CA LEU A 60 5.89 11.56 8.85
C LEU A 60 6.07 13.08 8.69
N LEU A 61 4.96 13.83 8.62
CA LEU A 61 5.01 15.30 8.55
C LEU A 61 5.70 15.92 9.78
N TYR A 62 5.51 15.33 10.97
CA TYR A 62 6.20 15.73 12.18
C TYR A 62 7.71 15.43 12.12
N GLN A 63 8.10 14.23 11.68
CA GLN A 63 9.51 13.84 11.52
C GLN A 63 10.25 14.72 10.52
N MET A 64 9.59 15.07 9.42
CA MET A 64 10.08 16.03 8.41
C MET A 64 10.11 17.48 8.90
N LYS A 65 9.61 17.76 10.11
CA LYS A 65 9.50 19.13 10.65
C LYS A 65 8.80 20.06 9.65
N LEU A 66 7.61 19.68 9.19
CA LEU A 66 6.83 20.45 8.22
C LEU A 66 6.80 21.94 8.59
N GLY A 67 7.26 22.79 7.68
CA GLY A 67 7.32 24.23 7.88
C GLY A 67 5.94 24.88 7.91
N GLU A 68 5.86 26.04 8.57
CA GLU A 68 4.58 26.75 8.78
C GLU A 68 3.90 27.19 7.48
N ASN A 69 4.66 27.38 6.40
CA ASN A 69 4.15 27.83 5.10
C ASN A 69 4.27 26.77 3.99
N GLU A 70 4.68 25.55 4.33
CA GLU A 70 4.82 24.50 3.32
C GLU A 70 3.45 23.97 2.89
N GLU A 71 3.31 23.72 1.59
CA GLU A 71 2.13 23.08 1.03
C GLU A 71 2.21 21.56 1.19
N ILE A 72 1.06 20.92 1.31
CA ILE A 72 0.92 19.47 1.34
C ILE A 72 0.13 19.05 0.09
N GLU A 73 0.77 18.33 -0.81
CA GLU A 73 0.12 17.63 -1.91
C GLU A 73 -0.11 16.18 -1.48
N ILE A 74 -1.32 15.66 -1.64
CA ILE A 74 -1.67 14.28 -1.23
C ILE A 74 -2.41 13.57 -2.36
N CYS A 75 -2.08 12.30 -2.61
CA CYS A 75 -2.69 11.56 -3.69
C CYS A 75 -4.19 11.25 -3.45
N SER A 76 -4.90 10.91 -4.52
CA SER A 76 -6.34 10.67 -4.52
C SER A 76 -6.75 9.25 -4.10
N SER A 77 -5.80 8.42 -3.66
CA SER A 77 -6.06 7.07 -3.18
C SER A 77 -7.12 7.05 -2.07
N PHE A 78 -7.97 6.01 -2.08
CA PHE A 78 -9.00 5.81 -1.07
C PHE A 78 -8.40 5.58 0.33
N LEU A 79 -7.11 5.23 0.39
CA LEU A 79 -6.37 5.09 1.64
C LEU A 79 -6.42 6.39 2.46
N PHE A 80 -6.41 7.54 1.77
CA PHE A 80 -6.34 8.87 2.36
C PHE A 80 -7.69 9.60 2.47
N ASP A 81 -8.83 8.89 2.32
CA ASP A 81 -10.16 9.51 2.40
C ASP A 81 -10.42 10.24 3.73
N GLU A 82 -9.95 9.69 4.84
CA GLU A 82 -10.02 10.36 6.15
C GLU A 82 -8.85 11.33 6.39
N THR A 83 -7.70 11.08 5.76
CA THR A 83 -6.48 11.86 5.95
C THR A 83 -6.62 13.25 5.36
N ARG A 84 -7.13 13.37 4.13
CA ARG A 84 -7.28 14.67 3.45
C ARG A 84 -8.09 15.70 4.25
N PRO A 85 -9.33 15.42 4.70
CA PRO A 85 -10.08 16.37 5.51
C PRO A 85 -9.40 16.65 6.86
N HIS A 86 -8.77 15.66 7.48
CA HIS A 86 -8.07 15.85 8.76
C HIS A 86 -6.86 16.79 8.63
N LEU A 87 -6.06 16.62 7.58
CA LEU A 87 -4.95 17.54 7.29
C LEU A 87 -5.46 18.94 6.97
N ALA A 88 -6.55 19.06 6.20
CA ALA A 88 -7.12 20.34 5.83
C ALA A 88 -7.69 21.11 7.05
N GLU A 89 -8.28 20.40 8.02
CA GLU A 89 -8.69 20.96 9.30
C GLU A 89 -7.48 21.44 10.13
N LYS A 90 -6.41 20.64 10.16
CA LYS A 90 -5.21 20.92 10.97
C LYS A 90 -4.30 22.02 10.40
N TYR A 91 -4.09 22.02 9.09
CA TYR A 91 -3.11 22.88 8.41
C TYR A 91 -3.75 23.95 7.51
N GLY A 92 -5.05 23.85 7.23
CA GLY A 92 -5.80 24.79 6.41
C GLY A 92 -6.05 24.28 4.98
N ASN A 93 -7.27 24.53 4.48
CA ASN A 93 -7.73 24.10 3.15
C ASN A 93 -6.91 24.64 1.98
N THR A 94 -6.23 25.78 2.15
CA THR A 94 -5.39 26.37 1.10
C THR A 94 -4.03 25.69 0.97
N ARG A 95 -3.55 25.08 2.06
CA ARG A 95 -2.25 24.40 2.12
C ARG A 95 -2.32 22.94 1.73
N VAL A 96 -3.48 22.29 1.90
CA VAL A 96 -3.67 20.87 1.59
C VAL A 96 -4.38 20.71 0.26
N LYS A 97 -3.70 20.12 -0.72
CA LYS A 97 -4.21 19.94 -2.09
C LYS A 97 -4.20 18.46 -2.46
N THR A 98 -5.29 17.99 -3.06
CA THR A 98 -5.28 16.68 -3.71
C THR A 98 -4.59 16.82 -5.06
N ALA A 99 -3.59 15.99 -5.34
CA ALA A 99 -2.81 16.06 -6.57
C ALA A 99 -2.52 14.66 -7.14
N VAL A 100 -2.21 14.59 -8.43
CA VAL A 100 -1.61 13.39 -9.01
C VAL A 100 -0.13 13.43 -8.69
N ILE A 101 0.35 12.51 -7.87
CA ILE A 101 1.76 12.40 -7.50
C ILE A 101 2.47 11.57 -8.56
N THR A 102 3.58 12.10 -9.07
CA THR A 102 4.42 11.47 -10.10
C THR A 102 5.88 11.84 -9.85
N GLY A 103 6.81 11.14 -10.50
CA GLY A 103 8.25 11.40 -10.36
C GLY A 103 8.81 10.79 -9.08
N ASP A 104 9.74 11.49 -8.45
CA ASP A 104 10.57 10.95 -7.36
C ASP A 104 9.74 10.44 -6.17
N ALA A 105 8.74 11.20 -5.72
CA ALA A 105 7.86 10.78 -4.64
C ALA A 105 7.15 9.44 -4.92
N GLN A 106 6.66 9.25 -6.15
CA GLN A 106 6.02 8.00 -6.57
C GLN A 106 7.04 6.86 -6.66
N ASN A 107 8.23 7.14 -7.20
CA ASN A 107 9.30 6.15 -7.33
C ASN A 107 9.79 5.68 -5.95
N ASP A 108 9.89 6.59 -4.98
CA ASP A 108 10.36 6.30 -3.64
C ASP A 108 9.40 5.38 -2.88
N VAL A 109 8.08 5.68 -2.89
CA VAL A 109 7.09 4.81 -2.24
C VAL A 109 7.01 3.44 -2.91
N GLU A 110 7.11 3.39 -4.24
CA GLU A 110 7.08 2.14 -4.99
C GLU A 110 8.33 1.30 -4.72
N THR A 111 9.52 1.92 -4.66
CA THR A 111 10.77 1.24 -4.31
C THR A 111 10.71 0.70 -2.89
N ALA A 112 10.29 1.53 -1.92
CA ALA A 112 10.10 1.11 -0.54
C ALA A 112 9.16 -0.10 -0.44
N TYR A 113 8.01 -0.07 -1.13
CA TYR A 113 7.09 -1.20 -1.12
C TYR A 113 7.68 -2.46 -1.75
N LEU A 114 8.43 -2.35 -2.86
CA LEU A 114 9.10 -3.49 -3.49
C LEU A 114 10.13 -4.14 -2.57
N ASP A 115 10.92 -3.34 -1.85
CA ASP A 115 11.92 -3.84 -0.91
C ASP A 115 11.28 -4.57 0.27
N GLU A 116 10.17 -4.04 0.78
CA GLU A 116 9.39 -4.66 1.85
C GLU A 116 8.83 -6.05 1.46
N ILE A 117 8.30 -6.19 0.24
CA ILE A 117 7.82 -7.51 -0.23
C ILE A 117 8.95 -8.46 -0.61
N ARG A 118 10.13 -7.95 -1.02
CA ARG A 118 11.34 -8.77 -1.20
C ARG A 118 11.88 -9.30 0.13
N ASN A 119 11.90 -8.46 1.16
CA ASN A 119 12.29 -8.86 2.53
C ASN A 119 11.39 -9.96 3.11
N LEU A 120 10.14 -10.03 2.64
CA LEU A 120 9.19 -11.09 2.95
C LEU A 120 9.44 -12.41 2.19
N GLY A 121 10.39 -12.42 1.26
CA GLY A 121 10.76 -13.58 0.43
C GLY A 121 9.91 -13.73 -0.83
N TYR A 122 9.28 -12.66 -1.31
CA TYR A 122 8.53 -12.62 -2.56
C TYR A 122 9.28 -11.78 -3.60
N GLU A 123 9.60 -12.36 -4.76
CA GLU A 123 10.14 -11.60 -5.89
C GLU A 123 9.00 -11.10 -6.80
N PRO A 124 8.85 -9.78 -6.99
CA PRO A 124 7.85 -9.21 -7.89
C PRO A 124 8.17 -9.49 -9.37
N ILE A 125 7.14 -9.54 -10.22
CA ILE A 125 7.35 -9.62 -11.67
C ILE A 125 7.78 -8.25 -12.22
N PRO A 126 8.63 -8.18 -13.27
CA PRO A 126 9.06 -6.89 -13.82
C PRO A 126 7.90 -6.02 -14.34
N GLU A 127 6.89 -6.61 -14.97
CA GLU A 127 5.75 -5.85 -15.53
C GLU A 127 4.59 -5.69 -14.52
N ARG A 128 4.90 -5.57 -13.22
CA ARG A 128 3.90 -5.50 -12.14
C ARG A 128 2.86 -4.42 -12.39
N ASP A 129 3.33 -3.24 -12.80
CA ASP A 129 2.50 -2.04 -12.95
C ASP A 129 1.66 -2.06 -14.22
N ASP A 130 2.23 -2.54 -15.32
CA ASP A 130 1.53 -2.68 -16.60
C ASP A 130 0.55 -3.85 -16.61
N LYS A 131 0.84 -4.91 -15.82
CA LYS A 131 0.08 -6.16 -15.80
C LYS A 131 -0.42 -6.49 -14.39
N ARG A 132 -1.18 -5.59 -13.77
CA ARG A 132 -1.76 -5.74 -12.41
C ARG A 132 -2.47 -7.08 -12.18
N ALA A 133 -3.25 -7.57 -13.14
CA ALA A 133 -3.90 -8.88 -13.04
C ALA A 133 -2.88 -10.04 -12.98
N ARG A 134 -1.82 -9.98 -13.80
CA ARG A 134 -0.74 -10.97 -13.80
C ARG A 134 0.03 -10.93 -12.48
N SER A 135 0.32 -9.73 -11.96
CA SER A 135 0.94 -9.52 -10.65
C SER A 135 0.11 -10.17 -9.54
N PHE A 136 -1.20 -9.90 -9.51
CA PHE A 136 -2.11 -10.49 -8.53
C PHE A 136 -2.06 -12.03 -8.53
N PHE A 137 -2.13 -12.67 -9.71
CA PHE A 137 -2.08 -14.13 -9.79
C PHE A 137 -0.70 -14.70 -9.46
N HIS A 138 0.38 -13.96 -9.71
CA HIS A 138 1.73 -14.32 -9.30
C HIS A 138 1.87 -14.34 -7.77
N MET A 139 1.43 -13.27 -7.11
CA MET A 139 1.34 -13.17 -5.65
C MET A 139 0.47 -14.29 -5.06
N LEU A 140 -0.71 -14.53 -5.64
CA LEU A 140 -1.62 -15.56 -5.17
C LEU A 140 -1.00 -16.96 -5.26
N ARG A 141 -0.25 -17.26 -6.32
CA ARG A 141 0.48 -18.54 -6.45
C ARG A 141 1.53 -18.68 -5.35
N TRP A 142 2.29 -17.61 -5.09
CA TRP A 142 3.29 -17.60 -4.03
C TRP A 142 2.67 -17.87 -2.64
N VAL A 143 1.49 -17.29 -2.35
CA VAL A 143 0.71 -17.58 -1.14
C VAL A 143 0.23 -19.04 -1.12
N LYS A 144 -0.34 -19.55 -2.21
CA LYS A 144 -0.87 -20.92 -2.29
C LYS A 144 0.19 -22.01 -2.14
N ASN A 145 1.44 -21.70 -2.44
CA ASN A 145 2.54 -22.64 -2.33
C ASN A 145 2.93 -22.94 -0.87
N ASN A 146 2.59 -22.07 0.09
CA ASN A 146 2.79 -22.32 1.51
C ASN A 146 1.67 -21.67 2.35
N PRO A 147 0.81 -22.45 3.03
CA PRO A 147 -0.31 -21.94 3.82
C PRO A 147 0.06 -20.86 4.85
N GLU A 148 1.25 -20.93 5.45
CA GLU A 148 1.74 -19.94 6.42
C GLU A 148 1.83 -18.53 5.81
N ARG A 149 2.00 -18.42 4.50
CA ARG A 149 2.11 -17.14 3.79
C ARG A 149 0.78 -16.39 3.71
N LEU A 150 -0.34 -17.04 4.01
CA LEU A 150 -1.64 -16.39 4.03
C LEU A 150 -1.70 -15.22 5.02
N ARG A 151 -0.92 -15.28 6.11
CA ARG A 151 -0.79 -14.19 7.11
C ARG A 151 -0.24 -12.89 6.51
N TYR A 152 0.45 -12.98 5.38
CA TYR A 152 1.00 -11.84 4.66
C TYR A 152 0.07 -11.31 3.57
N ALA A 153 -1.10 -11.91 3.34
CA ALA A 153 -2.02 -11.45 2.31
C ALA A 153 -3.09 -10.50 2.90
N LYS A 154 -3.58 -9.58 2.07
CA LYS A 154 -4.71 -8.68 2.36
C LYS A 154 -6.05 -9.45 2.35
N THR A 155 -6.28 -10.32 3.34
CA THR A 155 -7.40 -11.28 3.36
C THR A 155 -8.78 -10.66 3.62
N GLY A 156 -8.84 -9.37 3.95
CA GLY A 156 -10.09 -8.62 4.09
C GLY A 156 -10.81 -8.38 2.77
N TRP A 157 -10.14 -8.54 1.62
CA TRP A 157 -10.73 -8.29 0.31
C TRP A 157 -11.87 -9.27 -0.01
N PRO A 158 -13.11 -8.79 -0.23
CA PRO A 158 -14.28 -9.67 -0.40
C PRO A 158 -14.13 -10.69 -1.55
N ARG A 159 -13.50 -10.27 -2.66
CA ARG A 159 -13.31 -11.13 -3.84
C ARG A 159 -12.20 -12.16 -3.65
N LEU A 160 -11.27 -11.98 -2.71
CA LEU A 160 -10.15 -12.91 -2.50
C LEU A 160 -10.63 -14.28 -2.01
N ARG A 161 -11.73 -14.33 -1.25
CA ARG A 161 -12.34 -15.59 -0.77
C ARG A 161 -12.61 -16.59 -1.90
N ARG A 162 -12.94 -16.11 -3.10
CA ARG A 162 -13.18 -16.95 -4.30
C ARG A 162 -11.94 -17.69 -4.76
N TYR A 163 -10.76 -17.20 -4.41
CA TYR A 163 -9.48 -17.74 -4.87
C TYR A 163 -8.79 -18.60 -3.83
N ILE A 164 -8.93 -18.28 -2.54
CA ILE A 164 -8.31 -19.03 -1.44
C ILE A 164 -9.05 -20.34 -1.15
N ASN A 165 -10.39 -20.33 -1.23
CA ASN A 165 -11.23 -21.50 -0.87
C ASN A 165 -11.44 -22.50 -2.02
N LEU A 166 -10.71 -22.38 -3.13
CA LEU A 166 -10.83 -23.35 -4.22
C LEU A 166 -10.20 -24.68 -3.75
N PRO A 167 -10.94 -25.80 -3.77
CA PRO A 167 -10.33 -27.10 -3.53
C PRO A 167 -9.18 -27.27 -4.53
N ARG A 168 -8.03 -27.75 -4.05
CA ARG A 168 -6.97 -28.22 -4.94
C ARG A 168 -7.64 -29.20 -5.89
N LYS A 169 -7.70 -28.89 -7.19
CA LYS A 169 -7.94 -29.95 -8.17
C LYS A 169 -6.84 -30.96 -7.91
N HIS A 170 -7.21 -32.12 -7.38
CA HIS A 170 -6.34 -33.29 -7.44
C HIS A 170 -6.12 -33.51 -8.93
N ASP A 171 -4.97 -33.09 -9.45
CA ASP A 171 -4.43 -33.70 -10.66
C ASP A 171 -4.10 -35.13 -10.24
N GLY A 172 -5.09 -36.01 -10.37
CA GLY A 172 -4.91 -37.44 -10.20
C GLY A 172 -3.80 -37.92 -11.13
N PRO A 173 -3.08 -38.99 -10.77
CA PRO A 173 -1.99 -39.48 -11.60
C PRO A 173 -2.52 -39.76 -13.01
N ARG A 174 -1.86 -39.20 -14.03
CA ARG A 174 -2.10 -39.58 -15.42
C ARG A 174 -1.87 -41.08 -15.51
N SER A 175 -2.95 -41.84 -15.68
CA SER A 175 -2.90 -43.27 -15.98
C SER A 175 -2.13 -43.45 -17.27
N THR A 176 -0.92 -43.97 -17.16
CA THR A 176 -0.17 -44.56 -18.26
C THR A 176 -0.74 -45.96 -18.52
N ARG A 177 -1.61 -46.06 -19.53
CA ARG A 177 -1.79 -47.26 -20.35
C ARG A 177 -2.15 -46.85 -21.76
#